data_AF-A0A7G8VIW1-F1
#
_entry.id   AF-A0A7G8VIW1-F1
#
_cell.length_a   1.000
_cell.length_b   1.000
_cell.length_c   1.000
_cell.angle_alpha   90.00
_cell.angle_beta   90.00
_cell.angle_gamma   90.00
#
_symmetry.space_group_name_H-M   'P 1'
#
loop_
_entity.id
_entity.type
_entity.pdbx_description
1 polymer ?
#
loop_
_entity_poly.entity_id
_entity_poly.type
_entity_poly.pdbx_seq_one_letter_code
_entity_poly.pdbx_strand_id
1 'polypeptide(L)'
;MNRILKWLGAGTCALLLLAACGAGSGPEDALVGVYAVKQDGVLKELVKIERQGDRYVMRDKVRTPDWSEAKMQMQPVTRERWNKITTDKENTAFLGVASDQLGIFKVPAGWKKNDFSTQTGYFLFYSQGPVEAYKL
;
A
#
# COMPACT_ATOMS: atom_id res chain seq x y z
N MET A 1 7.84 -2.39 -71.35
CA MET A 1 6.42 -2.00 -71.53
C MET A 1 5.53 -3.09 -70.96
N ASN A 2 4.77 -2.77 -69.89
CA ASN A 2 3.43 -3.27 -69.48
C ASN A 2 3.24 -4.80 -69.26
N ARG A 3 2.66 -5.32 -68.16
CA ARG A 3 1.56 -4.89 -67.28
C ARG A 3 1.72 -5.56 -65.89
N ILE A 4 1.77 -4.81 -64.78
CA ILE A 4 0.70 -4.62 -63.78
C ILE A 4 0.00 -5.92 -63.36
N LEU A 5 0.37 -6.44 -62.19
CA LEU A 5 -0.42 -7.41 -61.42
C LEU A 5 -0.83 -6.75 -60.09
N LYS A 6 -2.08 -6.29 -60.04
CA LYS A 6 -2.75 -5.82 -58.82
C LYS A 6 -3.48 -7.01 -58.19
N TRP A 7 -3.15 -7.36 -56.95
CA TRP A 7 -4.08 -8.06 -56.07
C TRP A 7 -4.05 -7.40 -54.69
N LEU A 8 -5.23 -6.91 -54.32
CA LEU A 8 -5.59 -6.32 -53.05
C LEU A 8 -6.16 -7.44 -52.15
N GLY A 9 -5.82 -7.38 -50.86
CA GLY A 9 -6.78 -7.64 -49.79
C GLY A 9 -6.73 -9.02 -49.13
N ALA A 10 -6.31 -9.02 -47.86
CA ALA A 10 -6.82 -9.76 -46.70
C ALA A 10 -5.65 -9.82 -45.71
N GLY A 11 -5.64 -9.05 -44.62
CA GLY A 11 -6.58 -9.21 -43.51
C GLY A 11 -5.87 -10.02 -42.41
N THR A 12 -6.05 -9.58 -41.16
CA THR A 12 -5.69 -10.29 -39.91
C THR A 12 -4.21 -10.44 -39.56
N CYS A 13 -3.75 -9.60 -38.62
CA CYS A 13 -3.19 -10.09 -37.36
C CYS A 13 -3.33 -8.98 -36.32
N ALA A 14 -4.51 -8.94 -35.69
CA ALA A 14 -4.71 -8.19 -34.48
C ALA A 14 -3.70 -8.71 -33.45
N LEU A 15 -2.69 -7.90 -33.13
CA LEU A 15 -1.86 -8.07 -31.95
C LEU A 15 -2.78 -7.86 -30.75
N LEU A 16 -3.44 -8.93 -30.32
CA LEU A 16 -3.95 -9.10 -28.98
C LEU A 16 -2.75 -9.04 -28.04
N LEU A 17 -2.36 -7.82 -27.67
CA LEU A 17 -1.65 -7.58 -26.43
C LEU A 17 -2.60 -8.02 -25.33
N LEU A 18 -2.41 -9.26 -24.89
CA LEU A 18 -2.80 -9.74 -23.58
C LEU A 18 -2.18 -8.78 -22.55
N ALA A 19 -2.83 -7.65 -22.32
CA ALA A 19 -2.71 -6.96 -21.06
C ALA A 19 -3.19 -7.97 -20.03
N ALA A 20 -2.23 -8.57 -19.34
CA ALA A 20 -2.42 -9.52 -18.28
C ALA A 20 -3.34 -8.88 -17.24
N CYS A 21 -4.63 -9.13 -17.36
CA CYS A 21 -5.62 -8.88 -16.34
C CYS A 21 -5.50 -10.01 -15.30
N GLY A 22 -4.31 -10.13 -14.73
CA GLY A 22 -4.12 -10.81 -13.46
C GLY A 22 -4.22 -9.73 -12.40
N ALA A 23 -5.10 -9.91 -11.43
CA ALA A 23 -5.06 -9.16 -10.18
C ALA A 23 -3.72 -9.48 -9.49
N GLY A 24 -2.64 -8.86 -9.97
CA GLY A 24 -1.28 -9.10 -9.51
C GLY A 24 -1.15 -8.55 -8.10
N SER A 25 -0.65 -9.40 -7.21
CA SER A 25 -0.15 -9.03 -5.89
C SER A 25 0.85 -7.88 -6.04
N GLY A 26 0.50 -6.70 -5.51
CA GLY A 26 1.41 -5.56 -5.47
C GLY A 26 2.47 -5.75 -4.38
N PRO A 27 3.57 -4.97 -4.38
CA PRO A 27 4.54 -5.04 -3.30
C PRO A 27 3.92 -4.70 -1.92
N GLU A 28 2.79 -4.00 -1.90
CA GLU A 28 2.01 -3.69 -0.69
C GLU A 28 1.34 -4.92 -0.05
N ASP A 29 1.32 -6.09 -0.69
CA ASP A 29 0.90 -7.33 -0.04
C ASP A 29 1.82 -7.68 1.15
N ALA A 30 3.06 -7.17 1.15
CA ALA A 30 3.94 -7.23 2.31
C ALA A 30 3.38 -6.48 3.55
N LEU A 31 2.37 -5.63 3.37
CA LEU A 31 1.66 -4.91 4.44
C LEU A 31 0.39 -5.63 4.92
N VAL A 32 -0.03 -6.73 4.30
CA VAL A 32 -1.15 -7.55 4.80
C VAL A 32 -0.74 -8.23 6.11
N GLY A 33 -1.57 -8.12 7.15
CA GLY A 33 -1.28 -8.67 8.47
C GLY A 33 -1.94 -7.92 9.62
N VAL A 34 -1.70 -8.41 10.83
CA VAL A 34 -2.13 -7.76 12.09
C VAL A 34 -0.96 -6.93 12.62
N TYR A 35 -1.29 -5.74 13.12
CA TYR A 35 -0.35 -4.79 13.67
C TYR A 35 -0.74 -4.46 15.10
N ALA A 36 0.24 -4.53 15.98
CA ALA A 36 0.16 -4.07 17.35
C ALA A 36 0.88 -2.73 17.53
N VAL A 37 0.44 -1.97 18.52
CA VAL A 37 1.16 -0.81 19.05
C VAL A 37 1.55 -1.09 20.50
N LYS A 38 2.63 -0.48 20.96
CA LYS A 38 3.05 -0.59 22.35
C LYS A 38 2.29 0.45 23.18
N GLN A 39 1.46 0.00 24.10
CA GLN A 39 0.74 0.83 25.07
C GLN A 39 1.10 0.37 26.48
N ASP A 40 1.58 1.30 27.33
CA ASP A 40 1.99 1.01 28.71
C ASP A 40 2.99 -0.15 28.83
N GLY A 41 3.91 -0.24 27.86
CA GLY A 41 4.91 -1.31 27.82
C GLY A 41 4.44 -2.62 27.17
N VAL A 42 3.14 -2.78 26.90
CA VAL A 42 2.53 -4.01 26.39
C VAL A 42 2.14 -3.84 24.91
N LEU A 43 2.38 -4.86 24.09
CA LEU A 43 1.90 -4.89 22.72
C LEU A 43 0.40 -5.19 22.71
N LYS A 44 -0.38 -4.33 22.06
CA LYS A 44 -1.82 -4.52 21.84
C LYS A 44 -2.13 -4.44 20.36
N GLU A 45 -2.81 -5.46 19.85
CA GLU A 45 -3.37 -5.45 18.50
C GLU A 45 -4.26 -4.22 18.31
N LEU A 46 -4.05 -3.49 17.22
CA LEU A 46 -4.79 -2.27 16.95
C LEU A 46 -5.35 -2.23 15.53
N VAL A 47 -4.57 -2.68 14.55
CA VAL A 47 -4.91 -2.55 13.13
C VAL A 47 -4.70 -3.88 12.43
N LYS A 48 -5.60 -4.23 11.51
CA LYS A 48 -5.45 -5.37 10.59
C LYS A 48 -5.63 -4.88 9.17
N ILE A 49 -4.70 -5.24 8.31
CA ILE A 49 -4.75 -4.99 6.87
C ILE A 49 -5.06 -6.30 6.17
N GLU A 50 -6.10 -6.29 5.35
CA GLU A 50 -6.54 -7.45 4.57
C GLU A 50 -6.56 -7.09 3.09
N ARG A 51 -6.24 -8.09 2.25
CA ARG A 51 -6.47 -8.01 0.80
C ARG A 51 -7.90 -8.44 0.51
N GLN A 52 -8.64 -7.63 -0.25
CA GLN A 52 -9.96 -7.97 -0.77
C GLN A 52 -9.99 -7.71 -2.27
N GLY A 53 -9.79 -8.78 -3.06
CA GLY A 53 -9.69 -8.68 -4.51
C GLY A 53 -8.52 -7.78 -4.93
N ASP A 54 -8.84 -6.68 -5.60
CA ASP A 54 -7.88 -5.68 -6.08
C ASP A 54 -7.56 -4.58 -5.06
N ARG A 55 -8.19 -4.61 -3.87
CA ARG A 55 -8.07 -3.55 -2.85
C ARG A 55 -7.50 -4.04 -1.53
N TYR A 56 -7.07 -3.07 -0.72
CA TYR A 56 -6.74 -3.30 0.68
C TYR A 56 -7.84 -2.70 1.55
N VAL A 57 -8.19 -3.40 2.61
CA VAL A 57 -9.09 -2.90 3.64
C VAL A 57 -8.39 -2.90 4.97
N MET A 58 -8.77 -1.95 5.80
CA MET A 58 -8.35 -1.88 7.18
C MET A 58 -9.51 -2.21 8.10
N ARG A 59 -9.19 -2.95 9.16
CA ARG A 59 -9.99 -3.10 10.37
C ARG A 59 -9.19 -2.61 11.56
N ASP A 60 -9.87 -2.14 12.58
CA ASP A 60 -9.26 -1.59 13.77
C ASP A 60 -9.97 -2.06 15.05
N LYS A 61 -9.26 -2.00 16.17
CA LYS A 61 -9.76 -2.24 17.53
C LYS A 61 -9.73 -0.96 18.37
N VAL A 62 -9.97 0.21 17.76
CA VAL A 62 -9.85 1.50 18.47
C VAL A 62 -11.01 1.71 19.45
N ARG A 63 -12.22 1.29 19.07
CA ARG A 63 -13.45 1.53 19.84
C ARG A 63 -13.91 0.33 20.65
N THR A 64 -13.62 -0.87 20.17
CA THR A 64 -14.07 -2.15 20.74
C THR A 64 -12.93 -3.17 20.70
N PRO A 65 -12.94 -4.19 21.56
CA PRO A 65 -11.94 -5.27 21.51
C PRO A 65 -12.07 -6.14 20.24
N ASP A 66 -13.23 -6.08 19.57
CA ASP A 66 -13.48 -6.76 18.31
C ASP A 66 -13.01 -5.94 17.11
N TRP A 67 -12.63 -6.64 16.04
CA TRP A 67 -12.27 -6.01 14.77
C TRP A 67 -13.46 -5.27 14.17
N SER A 68 -13.25 -4.02 13.77
CA SER A 68 -14.23 -3.26 13.02
C SER A 68 -14.59 -3.90 11.67
N GLU A 69 -15.71 -3.47 11.10
CA GLU A 69 -16.08 -3.86 9.74
C GLU A 69 -15.05 -3.35 8.72
N ALA A 70 -14.83 -4.11 7.65
CA ALA A 70 -13.90 -3.79 6.57
C ALA A 70 -14.42 -2.66 5.65
N LYS A 71 -14.74 -1.50 6.22
CA LYS A 71 -15.28 -0.34 5.50
C LYS A 71 -14.18 0.63 5.04
N MET A 72 -13.05 0.65 5.73
CA MET A 72 -11.96 1.56 5.41
C MET A 72 -11.13 0.99 4.26
N GLN A 73 -11.34 1.51 3.06
CA GLN A 73 -10.55 1.16 1.88
C GLN A 73 -9.21 1.92 1.90
N MET A 74 -8.16 1.19 1.59
CA MET A 74 -6.78 1.65 1.61
C MET A 74 -6.20 1.52 0.22
N GLN A 75 -5.44 2.53 -0.21
CA GLN A 75 -4.80 2.56 -1.52
C GLN A 75 -3.28 2.61 -1.37
N PRO A 76 -2.51 2.00 -2.29
CA PRO A 76 -1.06 2.19 -2.35
C PRO A 76 -0.69 3.66 -2.32
N VAL A 77 0.31 4.00 -1.51
CA VAL A 77 0.77 5.38 -1.35
C VAL A 77 1.80 5.71 -2.43
N THR A 78 1.53 6.76 -3.20
CA THR A 78 2.48 7.28 -4.19
C THR A 78 3.62 8.05 -3.52
N ARG A 79 4.73 8.26 -4.23
CA ARG A 79 5.86 9.07 -3.76
C ARG A 79 5.43 10.49 -3.39
N GLU A 80 4.52 11.09 -4.15
CA GLU A 80 4.01 12.44 -3.90
C GLU A 80 3.22 12.50 -2.59
N ARG A 81 2.36 11.51 -2.34
CA ARG A 81 1.60 11.42 -1.08
C ARG A 81 2.52 11.12 0.10
N TRP A 82 3.52 10.25 -0.07
CA TRP A 82 4.56 10.00 0.94
C TRP A 82 5.28 11.30 1.34
N ASN A 83 5.76 12.07 0.36
CA ASN A 83 6.47 13.34 0.63
C ASN A 83 5.57 14.34 1.37
N LYS A 84 4.26 14.38 1.05
CA LYS A 84 3.29 15.24 1.75
C LYS A 84 3.06 14.82 3.20
N ILE A 85 2.95 13.51 3.44
CA ILE A 85 2.68 12.94 4.78
C ILE A 85 3.90 13.09 5.68
N THR A 86 5.09 12.76 5.16
CA THR A 86 6.30 12.60 5.98
C THR A 86 7.22 13.81 5.92
N THR A 87 6.99 14.76 5.02
CA THR A 87 7.93 15.83 4.65
C THR A 87 9.31 15.30 4.23
N ASP A 88 9.35 14.03 3.82
CA ASP A 88 10.56 13.41 3.33
C ASP A 88 10.96 14.03 1.99
N LYS A 89 12.22 14.45 1.93
CA LYS A 89 12.87 14.97 0.71
C LYS A 89 13.97 14.03 0.25
N GLU A 90 14.25 12.99 1.04
CA GLU A 90 15.18 11.94 0.70
C GLU A 90 14.45 10.89 -0.13
N ASN A 91 15.20 10.09 -0.88
CA ASN A 91 14.62 9.00 -1.67
C ASN A 91 14.44 7.73 -0.82
N THR A 92 13.84 7.86 0.36
CA THR A 92 13.63 6.73 1.28
C THR A 92 12.87 5.63 0.56
N ALA A 93 13.36 4.39 0.61
CA ALA A 93 12.59 3.24 0.16
C ALA A 93 11.41 3.03 1.11
N PHE A 94 10.19 3.03 0.59
CA PHE A 94 9.00 2.81 1.40
C PHE A 94 7.98 1.94 0.67
N LEU A 95 7.14 1.26 1.45
CA LEU A 95 5.85 0.73 1.02
C LEU A 95 4.79 1.36 1.91
N GLY A 96 3.61 1.63 1.36
CA GLY A 96 2.52 2.16 2.17
C GLY A 96 1.17 1.91 1.56
N VAL A 97 0.17 1.68 2.41
CA VAL A 97 -1.24 1.80 2.04
C VAL A 97 -1.89 2.81 2.96
N ALA A 98 -2.70 3.71 2.41
CA ALA A 98 -3.37 4.76 3.16
C ALA A 98 -4.79 5.02 2.67
N SER A 99 -5.65 5.39 3.61
CA SER A 99 -6.84 6.19 3.39
C SER A 99 -6.54 7.65 3.75
N ASP A 100 -7.54 8.52 3.67
CA ASP A 100 -7.39 9.91 4.09
C ASP A 100 -7.31 10.09 5.61
N GLN A 101 -7.67 9.05 6.37
CA GLN A 101 -7.68 9.09 7.84
C GLN A 101 -6.49 8.36 8.47
N LEU A 102 -5.99 7.32 7.80
CA LEU A 102 -4.99 6.42 8.36
C LEU A 102 -4.07 5.87 7.28
N GLY A 103 -2.79 5.69 7.59
CA GLY A 103 -1.86 4.93 6.77
C GLY A 103 -1.05 3.92 7.57
N ILE A 104 -0.63 2.84 6.93
CA ILE A 104 0.42 1.94 7.43
C ILE A 104 1.57 1.97 6.44
N PHE A 105 2.79 2.07 6.97
CA PHE A 105 3.99 2.20 6.18
C PHE A 105 5.03 1.18 6.62
N LYS A 106 5.85 0.76 5.65
CA LYS A 106 7.10 0.05 5.86
C LYS A 106 8.24 0.87 5.29
N VAL A 107 9.28 1.07 6.08
CA VAL A 107 10.54 1.76 5.78
C VAL A 107 11.71 0.93 6.31
N PRO A 108 12.97 1.30 6.02
CA PRO A 108 14.11 0.67 6.69
C PRO A 108 13.99 0.77 8.21
N ALA A 109 14.34 -0.31 8.91
CA ALA A 109 14.44 -0.29 10.37
C ALA A 109 15.47 0.77 10.82
N GLY A 110 15.16 1.48 11.89
CA GLY A 110 15.96 2.62 12.36
C GLY A 110 15.71 3.93 11.61
N TRP A 111 14.78 3.96 10.64
CA TRP A 111 14.43 5.19 9.95
C TRP A 111 13.93 6.26 10.93
N LYS A 112 14.38 7.49 10.70
CA LYS A 112 14.09 8.65 11.55
C LYS A 112 13.67 9.83 10.69
N LYS A 113 12.63 10.53 11.13
CA LYS A 113 12.18 11.78 10.52
C LYS A 113 11.55 12.68 11.58
N ASN A 114 12.04 13.92 11.65
CA ASN A 114 11.67 14.86 12.71
C ASN A 114 11.88 14.20 14.09
N ASP A 115 10.88 14.26 14.96
CA ASP A 115 10.89 13.65 16.30
C ASP A 115 10.45 12.18 16.31
N PHE A 116 10.09 11.62 15.16
CA PHE A 116 9.69 10.22 15.04
C PHE A 116 10.84 9.33 14.57
N SER A 117 10.93 8.14 15.14
CA SER A 117 11.81 7.07 14.68
C SER A 117 11.13 5.72 14.83
N THR A 118 11.40 4.81 13.90
CA THR A 118 10.88 3.45 13.94
C THR A 118 12.01 2.43 14.10
N GLN A 119 11.86 1.49 15.03
CA GLN A 119 12.82 0.42 15.25
C GLN A 119 12.46 -0.79 14.38
N THR A 120 11.18 -1.07 14.22
CA THR A 120 10.67 -2.20 13.42
C THR A 120 10.70 -1.90 11.92
N GLY A 121 10.74 -0.62 11.55
CA GLY A 121 10.51 -0.17 10.18
C GLY A 121 9.03 -0.08 9.82
N TYR A 122 8.10 -0.35 10.76
CA TYR A 122 6.67 -0.25 10.54
C TYR A 122 6.08 0.86 11.39
N PHE A 123 5.23 1.70 10.79
CA PHE A 123 4.51 2.72 11.55
C PHE A 123 3.13 3.00 10.98
N LEU A 124 2.21 3.34 11.87
CA LEU A 124 0.90 3.86 11.54
C LEU A 124 0.97 5.38 11.49
N PHE A 125 0.27 5.99 10.54
CA PHE A 125 0.15 7.44 10.44
C PHE A 125 -1.30 7.84 10.69
N TYR A 126 -1.49 8.68 11.70
CA TYR A 126 -2.77 9.29 12.06
C TYR A 126 -2.69 10.81 11.91
N SER A 127 -3.84 11.49 12.02
CA SER A 127 -3.90 12.96 12.10
C SER A 127 -3.08 13.54 13.27
N GLN A 128 -2.90 12.76 14.35
CA GLN A 128 -2.11 13.14 15.53
C GLN A 128 -0.61 12.86 15.38
N GLY A 129 -0.21 12.21 14.28
CA GLY A 129 1.18 11.89 13.99
C GLY A 129 1.45 10.38 13.85
N PRO A 130 2.71 10.03 13.56
CA PRO A 130 3.13 8.65 13.39
C PRO A 130 3.29 7.91 14.73
N VAL A 131 2.98 6.61 14.72
CA VAL A 131 3.09 5.70 15.87
C VAL A 131 3.80 4.43 15.43
N GLU A 132 4.78 3.98 16.22
CA GLU A 132 5.48 2.73 15.97
C GLU A 132 4.51 1.54 15.94
N ALA A 133 4.63 0.72 14.91
CA ALA A 133 3.83 -0.48 14.74
C ALA A 133 4.71 -1.73 14.77
N TYR A 134 4.13 -2.81 15.27
CA TYR A 134 4.74 -4.13 15.33
C TYR A 134 3.86 -5.06 14.52
N LYS A 135 4.38 -5.53 13.38
CA LYS A 135 3.70 -6.56 12.62
C LYS A 135 3.79 -7.88 13.39
N LEU A 136 2.65 -8.52 13.64
CA LEU A 136 2.53 -9.80 14.35
C LEU A 136 2.65 -10.99 13.40
#